data_AF-A0A0B6ZVU7-F1
#
_entry.id   AF-A0A0B6ZVU7-F1
#
_cell.length_a   1.000
_cell.length_b   1.000
_cell.length_c   1.000
_cell.angle_alpha   90.00
_cell.angle_beta   90.00
_cell.angle_gamma   90.00
#
_symmetry.space_group_name_H-M   'P 1'
#
loop_
_entity.id
_entity.type
_entity.pdbx_description
1 polymer ?
#
loop_
_entity_poly.entity_id
_entity_poly.type
_entity_poly.pdbx_seq_one_letter_code
_entity_poly.pdbx_strand_id
1 'polypeptide(L)'
;AYINNFDIRENIAGVRSSLGLCPQHDILFDTLTVEEHLRFFAKLKGCPNSTIQNEAFEVAKEVGLEGKFKAFAQSLSGGQKRKLSVGIALIGGSKVVILDEPSSGMDPGARRQIWGVLQKAREGRTLVLSTHYMDEADLLGDRIAIMAEGVVKCCGSSMFLKKLYGAGYHLVIVKSSDCDVDKLTHTIKSAIQAAEFESIINTEVSYLLPDSESSKFPDLFRDLENRKSQLGIISFGTSATTMEEVFLKVGDTGHHDDDDDNGTVAPTHNGVIKRENCFTNFAYENEKNHISDSENGNLQRVFGSTNKIYAEKRNLENEESEKQIEDIMAFNKGF
;
A
#
# COMPACT_ATOMS: atom_id res chain seq x y z
N ALA A 1 -20.33 -4.60 7.50
CA ALA A 1 -18.87 -4.61 7.72
C ALA A 1 -18.60 -4.12 9.13
N TYR A 2 -17.50 -4.54 9.76
CA TYR A 2 -17.18 -4.17 11.13
C TYR A 2 -15.94 -3.28 11.17
N ILE A 3 -15.98 -2.22 11.97
CA ILE A 3 -14.82 -1.37 12.27
C ILE A 3 -14.67 -1.33 13.78
N ASN A 4 -13.51 -1.77 14.29
CA ASN A 4 -13.23 -1.84 15.73
C ASN A 4 -14.37 -2.55 16.51
N ASN A 5 -14.83 -3.69 15.99
CA ASN A 5 -15.93 -4.51 16.52
C ASN A 5 -17.34 -3.90 16.49
N PHE A 6 -17.55 -2.76 15.81
CA PHE A 6 -18.87 -2.17 15.60
C PHE A 6 -19.37 -2.42 14.17
N ASP A 7 -20.60 -2.90 13.99
CA ASP A 7 -21.23 -2.98 12.65
C ASP A 7 -21.57 -1.57 12.17
N ILE A 8 -21.09 -1.21 10.99
CA ILE A 8 -21.34 0.11 10.37
C ILE A 8 -22.83 0.42 10.17
N ARG A 9 -23.69 -0.60 10.01
CA ARG A 9 -25.13 -0.43 9.77
C ARG A 9 -25.92 -0.27 11.06
N GLU A 10 -25.46 -0.91 12.14
CA GLU A 10 -26.18 -0.94 13.41
C GLU A 10 -25.65 0.09 14.42
N ASN A 11 -24.35 0.43 14.37
CA ASN A 11 -23.72 1.31 15.34
C ASN A 11 -22.68 2.25 14.71
N ILE A 12 -23.14 3.15 13.84
CA ILE A 12 -22.29 4.17 13.21
C ILE A 12 -21.66 5.13 14.23
N ALA A 13 -22.30 5.35 15.38
CA ALA A 13 -21.79 6.23 16.43
C ALA A 13 -20.52 5.65 17.09
N GLY A 14 -20.52 4.36 17.44
CA GLY A 14 -19.35 3.66 17.99
C GLY A 14 -18.20 3.53 16.98
N VAL A 15 -18.54 3.38 15.70
CA VAL A 15 -17.54 3.46 14.61
C VAL A 15 -16.90 4.85 14.60
N ARG A 16 -17.70 5.92 14.53
CA ARG A 16 -17.21 7.30 14.44
C ARG A 16 -16.41 7.75 15.66
N SER A 17 -16.72 7.25 16.86
CA SER A 17 -15.95 7.58 18.06
C SER A 17 -14.52 7.03 18.03
N SER A 18 -14.27 5.94 17.30
CA SER A 18 -12.96 5.29 17.21
C SER A 18 -12.23 5.49 15.87
N LEU A 19 -12.87 6.14 14.89
CA LEU A 19 -12.38 6.30 13.51
C LEU A 19 -11.85 7.71 13.20
N GLY A 20 -10.56 7.88 12.93
CA GLY A 20 -9.97 9.08 12.35
C GLY A 20 -10.10 9.12 10.83
N LEU A 21 -10.26 10.30 10.24
CA LEU A 21 -10.28 10.49 8.79
C LEU A 21 -9.45 11.71 8.40
N CYS A 22 -8.51 11.53 7.48
CA CYS A 22 -7.79 12.59 6.79
C CYS A 22 -8.12 12.50 5.29
N PRO A 23 -8.97 13.38 4.75
CA PRO A 23 -9.29 13.39 3.33
C PRO A 23 -8.12 13.91 2.46
N GLN A 24 -8.23 13.74 1.13
CA GLN A 24 -7.26 14.25 0.16
C GLN A 24 -7.11 15.78 0.21
N HIS A 25 -8.15 16.54 0.55
CA HIS A 25 -8.10 17.99 0.69
C HIS A 25 -8.16 18.44 2.16
N ASP A 26 -7.37 19.47 2.51
CA ASP A 26 -7.32 20.00 3.88
C ASP A 26 -8.64 20.74 4.22
N ILE A 27 -9.40 20.23 5.20
CA ILE A 27 -10.62 20.86 5.72
C ILE A 27 -10.25 21.69 6.95
N LEU A 28 -9.64 22.84 6.72
CA LEU A 28 -9.16 23.75 7.78
C LEU A 28 -9.87 25.09 7.75
N PHE A 29 -10.08 25.68 8.93
CA PHE A 29 -10.63 27.00 9.10
C PHE A 29 -9.51 28.03 9.21
N ASP A 30 -9.37 28.92 8.23
CA ASP A 30 -8.27 29.88 8.14
C ASP A 30 -8.11 30.78 9.38
N THR A 31 -9.22 31.07 10.07
CA THR A 31 -9.29 31.93 11.26
C THR A 31 -9.00 31.21 12.57
N LEU A 32 -8.94 29.88 12.58
CA LEU A 32 -8.60 29.11 13.78
C LEU A 32 -7.10 28.81 13.84
N THR A 33 -6.57 28.80 15.04
CA THR A 33 -5.19 28.37 15.32
C THR A 33 -5.04 26.85 15.28
N VAL A 34 -3.80 26.36 15.19
CA VAL A 34 -3.49 24.92 15.29
C VAL A 34 -4.09 24.31 16.57
N GLU A 35 -3.91 24.97 17.70
CA GLU A 35 -4.51 24.58 18.97
C GLU A 35 -6.03 24.50 18.89
N GLU A 36 -6.68 25.54 18.38
CA GLU A 36 -8.15 25.60 18.33
C GLU A 36 -8.73 24.49 17.45
N HIS A 37 -8.09 24.19 16.31
CA HIS A 37 -8.47 23.04 15.49
C HIS A 37 -8.40 21.73 16.27
N LEU A 38 -7.24 21.44 16.87
CA LEU A 38 -7.04 20.18 17.58
C LEU A 38 -8.01 20.07 18.76
N ARG A 39 -8.20 21.13 19.53
CA ARG A 39 -9.17 21.14 20.64
C ARG A 39 -10.61 20.99 20.15
N PHE A 40 -10.96 21.60 19.02
CA PHE A 40 -12.28 21.48 18.42
C PHE A 40 -12.59 20.03 18.03
N PHE A 41 -11.70 19.39 17.28
CA PHE A 41 -11.89 17.99 16.88
C PHE A 41 -11.79 17.00 18.05
N ALA A 42 -10.93 17.26 19.04
CA ALA A 42 -10.89 16.47 20.28
C ALA A 42 -12.22 16.51 21.03
N LYS A 43 -12.87 17.69 21.11
CA LYS A 43 -14.20 17.83 21.72
C LYS A 43 -15.26 17.07 20.95
N LEU A 44 -15.27 17.17 19.62
CA LEU A 44 -16.19 16.41 18.77
C LEU A 44 -16.02 14.89 18.94
N LYS A 45 -14.80 14.44 19.24
CA LYS A 45 -14.47 13.05 19.55
C LYS A 45 -14.82 12.60 20.97
N GLY A 46 -15.31 13.51 21.82
CA GLY A 46 -15.72 13.18 23.19
C GLY A 46 -14.57 13.17 24.21
N CYS A 47 -13.43 13.79 23.91
CA CYS A 47 -12.35 13.93 24.89
C CYS A 47 -12.81 14.75 26.11
N PRO A 48 -12.45 14.36 27.34
CA PRO A 48 -12.73 15.15 28.54
C PRO A 48 -12.09 16.55 28.49
N ASN A 49 -12.82 17.58 28.91
CA ASN A 49 -12.31 18.96 28.94
C ASN A 49 -11.02 19.13 29.76
N SER A 50 -10.80 18.28 30.76
CA SER A 50 -9.60 18.28 31.60
C SER A 50 -8.34 17.83 30.85
N THR A 51 -8.46 17.03 29.79
CA THR A 51 -7.32 16.44 29.06
C THR A 51 -7.12 17.04 27.68
N ILE A 52 -8.16 17.65 27.08
CA ILE A 52 -8.14 18.18 25.70
C ILE A 52 -6.94 19.10 25.43
N GLN A 53 -6.55 19.95 26.37
CA GLN A 53 -5.44 20.88 26.13
C GLN A 53 -4.10 20.15 26.03
N ASN A 54 -3.88 19.13 26.87
CA ASN A 54 -2.67 18.32 26.83
C ASN A 54 -2.67 17.43 25.58
N GLU A 55 -3.79 16.79 25.26
CA GLU A 55 -3.97 15.98 24.05
C GLU A 55 -3.66 16.80 22.79
N ALA A 56 -4.22 18.01 22.68
CA ALA A 56 -3.97 18.89 21.54
C ALA A 56 -2.48 19.27 21.40
N PHE A 57 -1.80 19.53 22.52
CA PHE A 57 -0.37 19.85 22.49
C PHE A 57 0.49 18.63 22.12
N GLU A 58 0.20 17.45 22.67
CA GLU A 58 0.91 16.22 22.33
C GLU A 58 0.73 15.85 20.85
N VAL A 59 -0.49 15.93 20.32
CA VAL A 59 -0.73 15.71 18.88
C VAL A 59 -0.02 16.74 18.03
N ALA A 60 -0.04 18.03 18.41
CA ALA A 60 0.70 19.07 17.69
C ALA A 60 2.21 18.77 17.66
N LYS A 61 2.76 18.25 18.75
CA LYS A 61 4.15 17.81 18.83
C LYS A 61 4.42 16.59 17.97
N GLU A 62 3.56 15.57 18.02
CA GLU A 62 3.66 14.35 17.19
C GLU A 62 3.72 14.70 15.69
N VAL A 63 2.91 15.64 15.23
CA VAL A 63 2.90 16.09 13.83
C VAL A 63 3.96 17.17 13.51
N GLY A 64 4.75 17.61 14.50
CA GLY A 64 5.83 18.58 14.32
C GLY A 64 5.36 20.03 14.11
N LEU A 65 4.26 20.42 14.76
CA LEU A 65 3.67 21.77 14.75
C LEU A 65 3.75 22.48 16.12
N GLU A 66 4.54 21.96 17.06
CA GLU A 66 4.73 22.56 18.40
C GLU A 66 5.10 24.06 18.37
N GLY A 67 6.04 24.45 17.51
CA GLY A 67 6.47 25.85 17.34
C GLY A 67 5.45 26.75 16.63
N LYS A 68 4.37 26.16 16.10
CA LYS A 68 3.26 26.83 15.42
C LYS A 68 1.92 26.59 16.11
N PHE A 69 1.93 26.09 17.35
CA PHE A 69 0.72 25.70 18.07
C PHE A 69 -0.32 26.82 18.21
N LYS A 70 0.14 28.07 18.35
CA LYS A 70 -0.71 29.27 18.44
C LYS A 70 -0.87 30.03 17.12
N ALA A 71 -0.32 29.51 16.01
CA ALA A 71 -0.39 30.16 14.70
C ALA A 71 -1.73 29.85 14.03
N PHE A 72 -2.27 30.83 13.29
CA PHE A 72 -3.47 30.65 12.47
C PHE A 72 -3.23 29.69 11.31
N ALA A 73 -4.22 28.88 10.95
CA ALA A 73 -4.12 27.94 9.85
C ALA A 73 -3.79 28.63 8.52
N GLN A 74 -4.33 29.83 8.25
CA GLN A 74 -3.99 30.61 7.05
C GLN A 74 -2.50 30.96 6.93
N SER A 75 -1.77 31.01 8.05
CA SER A 75 -0.33 31.33 8.06
C SER A 75 0.58 30.11 7.87
N LEU A 76 -0.01 28.90 7.80
CA LEU A 76 0.70 27.65 7.58
C LEU A 76 1.00 27.43 6.10
N SER A 77 2.18 26.86 5.81
CA SER A 77 2.48 26.34 4.46
C SER A 77 1.57 25.16 4.12
N GLY A 78 1.45 24.79 2.83
CA GLY A 78 0.65 23.63 2.41
C GLY A 78 1.04 22.34 3.14
N GLY A 79 2.33 22.08 3.31
CA GLY A 79 2.79 20.91 4.07
C GLY A 79 2.47 20.98 5.57
N GLN A 80 2.44 22.17 6.16
CA GLN A 80 2.02 22.36 7.57
C GLN A 80 0.51 22.20 7.74
N LYS A 81 -0.29 22.69 6.78
CA LYS A 81 -1.74 22.44 6.73
C LYS A 81 -2.02 20.94 6.68
N ARG A 82 -1.31 20.21 5.81
CA ARG A 82 -1.42 18.75 5.74
C ARG A 82 -1.09 18.06 7.06
N LYS A 83 -0.02 18.47 7.74
CA LYS A 83 0.34 17.95 9.08
C LYS A 83 -0.77 18.19 10.09
N LEU A 84 -1.42 19.36 10.04
CA LEU A 84 -2.55 19.65 10.89
C LEU A 84 -3.74 18.73 10.58
N SER A 85 -4.05 18.50 9.31
CA SER A 85 -5.10 17.55 8.88
C SER A 85 -4.82 16.12 9.37
N VAL A 86 -3.58 15.66 9.28
CA VAL A 86 -3.17 14.36 9.86
C VAL A 86 -3.34 14.37 11.38
N GLY A 87 -2.94 15.45 12.06
CA GLY A 87 -3.15 15.59 13.51
C GLY A 87 -4.62 15.53 13.91
N ILE A 88 -5.50 16.16 13.14
CA ILE A 88 -6.96 16.10 13.32
C ILE A 88 -7.48 14.67 13.18
N ALA A 89 -6.92 13.86 12.29
CA ALA A 89 -7.31 12.46 12.15
C ALA A 89 -6.83 11.60 13.33
N LEU A 90 -5.66 11.90 13.90
CA LEU A 90 -5.04 11.16 15.00
C LEU A 90 -5.63 11.49 16.38
N ILE A 91 -6.14 12.71 16.56
CA ILE A 91 -6.58 13.19 17.88
C ILE A 91 -7.77 12.44 18.44
N GLY A 92 -7.83 12.36 19.78
CA GLY A 92 -8.97 11.78 20.48
C GLY A 92 -8.95 10.27 20.54
N GLY A 93 -7.75 9.68 20.52
CA GLY A 93 -7.57 8.24 20.71
C GLY A 93 -8.11 7.38 19.57
N SER A 94 -8.22 7.93 18.35
CA SER A 94 -8.63 7.19 17.14
C SER A 94 -7.83 5.89 17.01
N LYS A 95 -8.54 4.75 17.00
CA LYS A 95 -7.96 3.40 16.91
C LYS A 95 -7.79 2.94 15.47
N VAL A 96 -8.70 3.36 14.61
CA VAL A 96 -8.62 3.16 13.15
C VAL A 96 -8.53 4.53 12.52
N VAL A 97 -7.59 4.75 11.61
CA VAL A 97 -7.42 6.05 10.93
C VAL A 97 -7.32 5.80 9.43
N ILE A 98 -8.21 6.44 8.68
CA ILE A 98 -8.22 6.39 7.22
C ILE A 98 -7.55 7.66 6.70
N LEU A 99 -6.54 7.49 5.85
CA LEU A 99 -5.76 8.55 5.23
C LEU A 99 -5.92 8.42 3.72
N ASP A 100 -6.59 9.40 3.12
CA ASP A 100 -6.81 9.44 1.68
C ASP A 100 -5.73 10.30 1.02
N GLU A 101 -4.79 9.66 0.32
CA GLU A 101 -3.66 10.32 -0.36
C GLU A 101 -2.97 11.45 0.45
N PRO A 102 -2.51 11.19 1.69
CA PRO A 102 -2.06 12.23 2.60
C PRO A 102 -0.77 12.93 2.17
N SER A 103 -0.01 12.37 1.22
CA SER A 103 1.22 12.95 0.69
C SER A 103 1.10 13.53 -0.72
N SER A 104 -0.11 13.50 -1.29
CA SER A 104 -0.39 14.00 -2.64
C SER A 104 -0.24 15.52 -2.71
N GLY A 105 0.39 16.01 -3.79
CA GLY A 105 0.67 17.43 -4.00
C GLY A 105 1.76 18.04 -3.09
N MET A 106 2.43 17.23 -2.27
CA MET A 106 3.53 17.70 -1.40
C MET A 106 4.90 17.58 -2.09
N ASP A 107 5.83 18.48 -1.74
CA ASP A 107 7.23 18.35 -2.12
C ASP A 107 7.89 17.12 -1.43
N PRO A 108 9.01 16.60 -1.98
CA PRO A 108 9.66 15.41 -1.43
C PRO A 108 10.09 15.53 0.04
N GLY A 109 10.44 16.74 0.50
CA GLY A 109 10.84 16.97 1.89
C GLY A 109 9.65 16.85 2.84
N ALA A 110 8.55 17.53 2.52
CA ALA A 110 7.34 17.49 3.31
C ALA A 110 6.68 16.10 3.34
N ARG A 111 6.72 15.35 2.23
CA ARG A 111 6.29 13.95 2.17
C ARG A 111 7.01 13.06 3.19
N ARG A 112 8.35 13.11 3.21
CA ARG A 112 9.16 12.34 4.17
C ARG A 112 8.84 12.69 5.62
N GLN A 113 8.49 13.94 5.90
CA GLN A 113 8.06 14.34 7.24
C GLN A 113 6.72 13.70 7.62
N ILE A 114 5.74 13.66 6.71
CA ILE A 114 4.47 12.96 6.93
C ILE A 114 4.69 11.47 7.15
N TRP A 115 5.54 10.82 6.35
CA TRP A 115 5.89 9.41 6.55
C TRP A 115 6.44 9.14 7.96
N GLY A 116 7.33 10.01 8.45
CA GLY A 116 7.85 9.90 9.81
C GLY A 116 6.78 10.08 10.90
N VAL A 117 5.78 10.93 10.67
CA VAL A 117 4.63 11.08 11.57
C VAL A 117 3.78 9.81 11.57
N LEU A 118 3.43 9.29 10.40
CA LEU A 118 2.59 8.09 10.26
C LEU A 118 3.28 6.83 10.84
N GLN A 119 4.58 6.67 10.62
CA GLN A 119 5.35 5.56 11.19
C GLN A 119 5.35 5.57 12.72
N LYS A 120 5.36 6.75 13.36
CA LYS A 120 5.25 6.87 14.82
C LYS A 120 3.81 6.65 15.28
N ALA A 121 2.84 7.20 14.56
CA ALA A 121 1.43 7.14 14.92
C ALA A 121 0.82 5.72 14.83
N ARG A 122 1.44 4.81 14.05
CA ARG A 122 0.96 3.44 13.84
C ARG A 122 0.92 2.59 15.11
N GLU A 123 1.72 2.91 16.11
CA GLU A 123 1.75 2.12 17.34
C GLU A 123 0.39 2.12 18.05
N GLY A 124 -0.16 0.93 18.30
CA GLY A 124 -1.46 0.76 18.95
C GLY A 124 -2.67 1.22 18.12
N ARG A 125 -2.50 1.43 16.80
CA ARG A 125 -3.55 1.87 15.86
C ARG A 125 -3.52 1.06 14.55
N THR A 126 -4.64 1.04 13.84
CA THR A 126 -4.72 0.57 12.46
C THR A 126 -4.80 1.79 11.54
N LEU A 127 -3.78 1.97 10.70
CA LEU A 127 -3.78 3.00 9.66
C LEU A 127 -4.16 2.36 8.33
N VAL A 128 -5.17 2.92 7.66
CA VAL A 128 -5.56 2.54 6.29
C VAL A 128 -5.21 3.73 5.41
N LEU A 129 -4.30 3.50 4.48
CA LEU A 129 -3.73 4.53 3.62
C LEU A 129 -4.04 4.21 2.16
N SER A 130 -4.64 5.15 1.43
CA SER A 130 -4.63 5.13 -0.03
C SER A 130 -3.44 5.95 -0.54
N THR A 131 -2.75 5.44 -1.56
CA THR A 131 -1.65 6.14 -2.20
C THR A 131 -1.41 5.62 -3.61
N HIS A 132 -1.01 6.51 -4.51
CA HIS A 132 -0.44 6.18 -5.82
C HIS A 132 1.09 6.19 -5.83
N TYR A 133 1.72 6.50 -4.69
CA TYR A 133 3.17 6.47 -4.52
C TYR A 133 3.59 5.10 -4.00
N MET A 134 4.23 4.31 -4.86
CA MET A 134 4.60 2.94 -4.53
C MET A 134 5.74 2.88 -3.50
N ASP A 135 6.62 3.88 -3.47
CA ASP A 135 7.63 4.09 -2.41
C ASP A 135 7.00 4.36 -1.03
N GLU A 136 5.88 5.09 -0.98
CA GLU A 136 5.10 5.29 0.24
C GLU A 136 4.46 3.98 0.72
N ALA A 137 3.84 3.23 -0.18
CA ALA A 137 3.23 1.94 0.13
C ALA A 137 4.28 0.93 0.64
N ASP A 138 5.45 0.86 -0.02
CA ASP A 138 6.55 -0.02 0.34
C ASP A 138 7.14 0.32 1.73
N LEU A 139 7.26 1.62 2.05
CA LEU A 139 7.85 2.06 3.32
C LEU A 139 6.87 1.98 4.50
N LEU A 140 5.60 2.33 4.29
CA LEU A 140 4.60 2.46 5.37
C LEU A 140 3.72 1.22 5.53
N GLY A 141 3.56 0.42 4.48
CA GLY A 141 2.60 -0.68 4.44
C GLY A 141 3.14 -1.96 5.05
N ASP A 142 2.57 -2.37 6.18
CA ASP A 142 2.75 -3.73 6.70
C ASP A 142 2.07 -4.75 5.75
N ARG A 143 0.96 -4.34 5.14
CA ARG A 143 0.23 -5.05 4.09
C ARG A 143 -0.19 -4.05 3.01
N ILE A 144 0.00 -4.42 1.76
CA ILE A 144 -0.34 -3.63 0.58
C ILE A 144 -1.43 -4.39 -0.18
N ALA A 145 -2.46 -3.67 -0.63
CA ALA A 145 -3.47 -4.20 -1.53
C ALA A 145 -3.44 -3.36 -2.81
N ILE A 146 -3.22 -4.02 -3.95
CA ILE A 146 -3.22 -3.36 -5.26
C ILE A 146 -4.61 -3.53 -5.86
N MET A 147 -5.22 -2.41 -6.23
CA MET A 147 -6.56 -2.34 -6.80
C MET A 147 -6.48 -1.85 -8.24
N ALA A 148 -7.23 -2.50 -9.13
CA ALA A 148 -7.44 -2.07 -10.51
C ALA A 148 -8.87 -2.43 -10.92
N GLU A 149 -9.53 -1.60 -11.73
CA GLU A 149 -10.90 -1.81 -12.21
C GLU A 149 -11.92 -2.04 -11.07
N GLY A 150 -11.72 -1.36 -9.93
CA GLY A 150 -12.60 -1.48 -8.76
C GLY A 150 -12.49 -2.81 -8.00
N VAL A 151 -11.51 -3.67 -8.31
CA VAL A 151 -11.28 -4.93 -7.62
C VAL A 151 -9.84 -5.02 -7.08
N VAL A 152 -9.68 -5.62 -5.90
CA VAL A 152 -8.35 -5.93 -5.34
C VAL A 152 -7.76 -7.08 -6.15
N LYS A 153 -6.70 -6.80 -6.90
CA LYS A 153 -6.02 -7.78 -7.76
C LYS A 153 -5.04 -8.64 -6.95
N CYS A 154 -4.32 -8.03 -6.00
CA CYS A 154 -3.45 -8.76 -5.09
C CYS A 154 -3.32 -8.07 -3.72
N CYS A 155 -2.92 -8.83 -2.70
CA CYS A 155 -2.65 -8.30 -1.37
C CYS A 155 -1.57 -9.12 -0.68
N GLY A 156 -0.67 -8.47 0.05
CA GLY A 156 0.39 -9.12 0.80
C GLY A 156 1.38 -8.11 1.38
N SER A 157 2.43 -8.58 2.05
CA SER A 157 3.55 -7.71 2.41
C SER A 157 4.33 -7.27 1.17
N SER A 158 5.06 -6.17 1.26
CA SER A 158 5.90 -5.71 0.14
C SER A 158 6.85 -6.80 -0.37
N MET A 159 7.55 -7.47 0.56
CA MET A 159 8.48 -8.55 0.23
C MET A 159 7.77 -9.72 -0.46
N PHE A 160 6.59 -10.11 0.02
CA PHE A 160 5.81 -11.17 -0.60
C PHE A 160 5.38 -10.82 -2.03
N LEU A 161 4.84 -9.62 -2.23
CA LEU A 161 4.38 -9.18 -3.55
C LEU A 161 5.55 -9.04 -4.54
N LYS A 162 6.69 -8.50 -4.10
CA LYS A 162 7.92 -8.44 -4.91
C LYS A 162 8.45 -9.82 -5.26
N LYS A 163 8.30 -10.82 -4.38
CA LYS A 163 8.70 -12.20 -4.70
C LYS A 163 7.70 -12.91 -5.62
N LEU A 164 6.41 -12.62 -5.48
CA LEU A 164 5.35 -13.27 -6.26
C LEU A 164 5.31 -12.74 -7.70
N TYR A 165 5.47 -11.42 -7.87
CA TYR A 165 5.38 -10.75 -9.18
C TYR A 165 6.74 -10.34 -9.73
N GLY A 166 7.73 -10.09 -8.88
CA GLY A 166 9.10 -9.81 -9.30
C GLY A 166 9.84 -11.08 -9.68
N ALA A 167 10.73 -10.94 -10.65
CA ALA A 167 11.60 -12.02 -11.09
C ALA A 167 12.98 -11.96 -10.42
N GLY A 168 13.11 -11.17 -9.34
CA GLY A 168 14.27 -11.13 -8.47
C GLY A 168 14.97 -9.77 -8.46
N TYR A 169 16.20 -9.72 -8.96
CA TYR A 169 17.08 -8.55 -8.91
C TYR A 169 17.53 -8.14 -10.32
N HIS A 170 17.56 -6.85 -10.59
CA HIS A 170 18.13 -6.31 -11.83
C HIS A 170 19.63 -6.13 -11.64
N LEU A 171 20.43 -6.83 -12.44
CA LEU A 171 21.85 -6.60 -12.60
C LEU A 171 22.06 -5.67 -13.79
N VAL A 172 22.49 -4.45 -13.51
CA VAL A 172 22.80 -3.44 -14.52
C VAL A 172 24.31 -3.33 -14.68
N ILE A 173 24.78 -3.50 -15.91
CA ILE A 173 26.20 -3.48 -16.26
C ILE A 173 26.44 -2.34 -17.25
N VAL A 174 27.32 -1.41 -16.89
CA VAL A 174 27.82 -0.38 -17.80
C VAL A 174 29.01 -0.95 -18.57
N LYS A 175 28.86 -1.09 -19.87
CA LYS A 175 29.85 -1.67 -20.78
C LYS A 175 30.65 -0.61 -21.54
N SER A 176 31.90 -0.93 -21.84
CA SER A 176 32.71 -0.21 -22.82
C SER A 176 32.30 -0.59 -24.25
N SER A 177 32.81 0.16 -25.24
CA SER A 177 32.50 -0.06 -26.66
C SER A 177 33.02 -1.38 -27.21
N ASP A 178 34.07 -1.93 -26.60
CA ASP A 178 34.75 -3.18 -26.93
C ASP A 178 34.19 -4.40 -26.17
N CYS A 179 33.14 -4.22 -25.38
CA CYS A 179 32.49 -5.30 -24.65
C CYS A 179 31.79 -6.30 -25.59
N ASP A 180 32.15 -7.57 -25.44
CA ASP A 180 31.45 -8.71 -26.03
C ASP A 180 30.29 -9.13 -25.12
N VAL A 181 29.08 -8.75 -25.51
CA VAL A 181 27.86 -9.00 -24.72
C VAL A 181 27.51 -10.49 -24.69
N ASP A 182 27.85 -11.27 -25.71
CA ASP A 182 27.58 -12.70 -25.73
C ASP A 182 28.48 -13.43 -24.71
N LYS A 183 29.75 -13.06 -24.66
CA LYS A 183 30.70 -13.57 -23.65
C LYS A 183 30.31 -13.16 -22.23
N LEU A 184 29.80 -11.94 -22.07
CA LEU A 184 29.25 -11.45 -20.80
C LEU A 184 28.01 -12.26 -20.37
N THR A 185 27.05 -12.42 -21.29
CA THR A 185 25.83 -13.21 -21.05
C THR A 185 26.17 -14.64 -20.68
N HIS A 186 27.12 -15.25 -21.38
CA HIS A 186 27.58 -16.62 -21.09
C HIS A 186 28.21 -16.73 -19.70
N THR A 187 29.00 -15.73 -19.29
CA THR A 187 29.58 -15.65 -17.95
C THR A 187 28.52 -15.54 -16.86
N ILE A 188 27.47 -14.74 -17.08
CA ILE A 188 26.39 -14.60 -16.10
C ILE A 188 25.58 -15.89 -16.03
N LYS A 189 25.22 -16.47 -17.18
CA LYS A 189 24.44 -17.72 -17.25
C LYS A 189 25.20 -18.95 -16.74
N SER A 190 26.52 -18.95 -16.76
CA SER A 190 27.31 -20.04 -16.18
C SER A 190 27.27 -20.02 -14.64
N ALA A 191 27.19 -18.84 -14.03
CA ALA A 191 27.03 -18.69 -12.59
C ALA A 191 25.57 -18.85 -12.13
N ILE A 192 24.64 -18.24 -12.87
CA ILE A 192 23.21 -18.18 -12.58
C ILE A 192 22.44 -18.64 -13.82
N GLN A 193 22.06 -19.92 -13.85
CA GLN A 193 21.49 -20.54 -15.06
C GLN A 193 20.16 -19.94 -15.48
N ALA A 194 19.34 -19.57 -14.49
CA ALA A 194 18.05 -18.93 -14.71
C ALA A 194 18.13 -17.40 -14.85
N ALA A 195 19.32 -16.82 -15.06
CA ALA A 195 19.43 -15.39 -15.38
C ALA A 195 18.83 -15.09 -16.76
N GLU A 196 17.94 -14.12 -16.81
CA GLU A 196 17.28 -13.67 -18.04
C GLU A 196 17.94 -12.39 -18.55
N PHE A 197 18.10 -12.31 -19.86
CA PHE A 197 18.53 -11.08 -20.51
C PHE A 197 17.31 -10.17 -20.64
N GLU A 198 17.40 -8.95 -20.10
CA GLU A 198 16.28 -8.01 -20.10
C GLU A 198 16.40 -7.02 -21.26
N SER A 199 17.49 -6.27 -21.34
CA SER A 199 17.68 -5.28 -22.40
C SER A 199 19.14 -4.81 -22.54
N ILE A 200 19.44 -4.20 -23.70
CA ILE A 200 20.65 -3.39 -23.91
C ILE A 200 20.19 -2.01 -24.35
N ILE A 201 20.60 -0.98 -23.60
CA ILE A 201 20.32 0.42 -23.94
C ILE A 201 21.66 1.18 -23.94
N ASN A 202 22.12 1.61 -25.11
CA ASN A 202 23.40 2.30 -25.29
C ASN A 202 24.60 1.51 -24.72
N THR A 203 25.10 1.95 -23.56
CA THR A 203 26.22 1.38 -22.82
C THR A 203 25.76 0.57 -21.61
N GLU A 204 24.47 0.38 -21.41
CA GLU A 204 23.93 -0.39 -20.28
C GLU A 204 23.35 -1.72 -20.77
N VAL A 205 23.67 -2.79 -20.05
CA VAL A 205 23.14 -4.13 -20.27
C VAL A 205 22.47 -4.57 -18.97
N SER A 206 21.21 -4.95 -19.06
CA SER A 206 20.39 -5.34 -17.90
C SER A 206 20.05 -6.82 -17.97
N TYR A 207 20.20 -7.49 -16.83
CA TYR A 207 19.81 -8.88 -16.62
C TYR A 207 18.92 -8.99 -15.41
N LEU A 208 18.00 -9.93 -15.44
CA LEU A 208 17.13 -10.27 -14.34
C LEU A 208 17.64 -11.55 -13.68
N LEU A 209 18.00 -11.44 -12.41
CA LEU A 209 18.57 -12.52 -11.62
C LEU A 209 17.52 -13.04 -10.63
N PRO A 210 17.18 -14.34 -10.65
CA PRO A 210 16.15 -14.88 -9.77
C PRO A 210 16.56 -14.86 -8.30
N ASP A 211 15.62 -14.47 -7.43
CA ASP A 211 15.79 -14.46 -5.97
C ASP A 211 16.15 -15.86 -5.41
N SER A 212 15.67 -16.92 -6.06
CA SER A 212 15.99 -18.31 -5.69
C SER A 212 17.48 -18.65 -5.79
N GLU A 213 18.25 -17.90 -6.59
CA GLU A 213 19.69 -18.06 -6.74
C GLU A 213 20.50 -16.93 -6.07
N SER A 214 19.87 -16.11 -5.22
CA SER A 214 20.50 -14.97 -4.51
C SER A 214 21.78 -15.35 -3.74
N SER A 215 21.87 -16.57 -3.23
CA SER A 215 23.07 -17.11 -2.57
C SER A 215 24.31 -17.18 -3.46
N LYS A 216 24.14 -17.23 -4.80
CA LYS A 216 25.24 -17.28 -5.79
C LYS A 216 25.72 -15.89 -6.22
N PHE A 217 24.97 -14.84 -5.89
CA PHE A 217 25.26 -13.48 -6.35
C PHE A 217 26.64 -12.97 -5.89
N PRO A 218 27.11 -13.20 -4.65
CA PRO A 218 28.43 -12.75 -4.23
C PRO A 218 29.57 -13.34 -5.08
N ASP A 219 29.46 -14.61 -5.45
CA ASP A 219 30.45 -15.28 -6.29
C ASP A 219 30.41 -14.74 -7.72
N LEU A 220 29.21 -14.50 -8.27
CA LEU A 220 29.05 -13.82 -9.57
C LEU A 220 29.70 -12.43 -9.55
N PHE A 221 29.42 -11.60 -8.55
CA PHE A 221 29.96 -10.24 -8.49
C PHE A 221 31.48 -10.23 -8.35
N ARG A 222 32.04 -11.16 -7.55
CA ARG A 222 33.49 -11.33 -7.44
C ARG A 222 34.12 -11.71 -8.77
N ASP A 223 33.46 -12.59 -9.52
CA ASP A 223 33.94 -13.05 -10.82
C ASP A 223 33.85 -11.96 -11.90
N LEU A 224 32.75 -11.18 -11.92
CA LEU A 224 32.61 -10.01 -12.79
C LEU A 224 33.66 -8.93 -12.49
N GLU A 225 33.96 -8.66 -11.21
CA GLU A 225 34.98 -7.68 -10.83
C GLU A 225 36.39 -8.17 -11.22
N ASN A 226 36.70 -9.45 -11.01
CA ASN A 226 37.99 -10.02 -11.39
C ASN A 226 38.21 -10.03 -12.91
N ARG A 227 37.14 -10.21 -13.70
CA ARG A 227 37.21 -10.26 -15.17
C ARG A 227 36.75 -8.97 -15.85
N LYS A 228 36.63 -7.88 -15.09
CA LYS A 228 36.09 -6.59 -15.51
C LYS A 228 36.70 -6.06 -16.81
N SER A 229 38.02 -5.96 -16.88
CA SER A 229 38.73 -5.49 -18.09
C SER A 229 38.61 -6.47 -19.27
N GLN A 230 38.52 -7.78 -19.00
CA GLN A 230 38.44 -8.81 -20.05
C GLN A 230 37.05 -8.92 -20.66
N LEU A 231 36.02 -8.50 -19.92
CA LEU A 231 34.62 -8.50 -20.32
C LEU A 231 34.16 -7.12 -20.81
N GLY A 232 35.03 -6.11 -20.81
CA GLY A 232 34.66 -4.73 -21.19
C GLY A 232 33.65 -4.10 -20.24
N ILE A 233 33.72 -4.40 -18.93
CA ILE A 233 32.83 -3.83 -17.91
C ILE A 233 33.46 -2.57 -17.32
N ILE A 234 32.73 -1.45 -17.33
CA ILE A 234 33.12 -0.19 -16.67
C ILE A 234 32.67 -0.21 -15.20
N SER A 235 31.42 -0.59 -14.97
CA SER A 235 30.83 -0.75 -13.64
C SER A 235 29.63 -1.68 -13.71
N PHE A 236 29.20 -2.20 -12.58
CA PHE A 236 27.94 -2.91 -12.45
C PHE A 236 27.29 -2.61 -11.10
N GLY A 237 25.98 -2.79 -11.02
CA GLY A 237 25.20 -2.62 -9.82
C GLY A 237 24.01 -3.57 -9.81
N THR A 238 23.43 -3.78 -8.64
CA THR A 238 22.19 -4.56 -8.51
C THR A 238 21.12 -3.78 -7.77
N SER A 239 19.88 -3.93 -8.21
CA SER A 239 18.69 -3.40 -7.55
C SER A 239 17.64 -4.48 -7.41
N ALA A 240 16.86 -4.44 -6.33
CA ALA A 240 15.72 -5.33 -6.16
C ALA A 240 14.52 -4.83 -6.98
N THR A 241 13.62 -5.73 -7.36
CA THR A 241 12.31 -5.37 -7.92
C THR A 241 11.60 -4.37 -7.02
N THR A 242 11.08 -3.30 -7.64
CA THR A 242 10.36 -2.23 -6.96
C THR A 242 8.86 -2.52 -6.86
N MET A 243 8.14 -1.77 -6.02
CA MET A 243 6.69 -1.93 -5.95
C MET A 243 6.00 -1.35 -7.21
N GLU A 244 6.64 -0.41 -7.90
CA GLU A 244 6.25 0.09 -9.21
C GLU A 244 6.23 -1.02 -10.27
N GLU A 245 7.27 -1.86 -10.32
CA GLU A 245 7.32 -3.00 -11.24
C GLU A 245 6.23 -4.04 -10.94
N VAL A 246 6.00 -4.31 -9.65
CA VAL A 246 4.90 -5.18 -9.21
C VAL A 246 3.56 -4.62 -9.69
N PHE A 247 3.33 -3.32 -9.52
CA PHE A 247 2.10 -2.66 -9.94
C PHE A 247 1.88 -2.77 -11.46
N LEU A 248 2.92 -2.51 -12.27
CA LEU A 248 2.84 -2.65 -13.73
C LEU A 248 2.51 -4.07 -14.15
N LYS A 249 3.17 -5.08 -13.58
CA LYS A 249 2.89 -6.49 -13.89
C LYS A 249 1.45 -6.89 -13.53
N VAL A 250 0.96 -6.45 -12.39
CA VAL A 250 -0.44 -6.70 -11.97
C VAL A 250 -1.42 -6.05 -12.96
N GLY A 251 -1.12 -4.85 -13.45
CA GLY A 251 -1.90 -4.17 -14.48
C GLY A 251 -1.93 -4.92 -15.82
N ASP A 252 -0.78 -5.38 -16.30
CA ASP A 252 -0.66 -6.12 -17.57
C ASP A 252 -1.40 -7.46 -17.55
N THR A 253 -1.37 -8.18 -16.42
CA THR A 253 -2.13 -9.44 -16.29
C THR A 253 -3.65 -9.26 -16.33
N GLY A 254 -4.16 -8.03 -16.13
CA GLY A 254 -5.58 -7.72 -16.25
C GLY A 254 -6.10 -7.69 -17.69
N HIS A 255 -5.24 -7.46 -18.69
CA HIS A 255 -5.64 -7.30 -20.09
C HIS A 255 -5.70 -8.61 -20.90
N HIS A 256 -5.33 -9.75 -20.30
CA HIS A 256 -5.30 -11.05 -20.99
C HIS A 256 -6.44 -12.01 -20.61
N ASP A 257 -7.35 -11.60 -19.71
CA ASP A 257 -8.43 -12.46 -19.22
C ASP A 257 -9.80 -12.19 -19.87
N ASP A 258 -9.94 -11.19 -20.75
CA ASP A 258 -11.24 -10.75 -21.28
C ASP A 258 -11.51 -11.05 -22.77
N ASP A 259 -10.56 -11.66 -23.52
CA ASP A 259 -10.69 -11.82 -24.98
C ASP A 259 -10.68 -13.25 -25.55
N ASP A 260 -10.68 -14.33 -24.74
CA ASP A 260 -10.70 -15.71 -25.26
C ASP A 260 -11.95 -16.51 -24.84
N ASP A 261 -13.11 -16.13 -25.42
CA ASP A 261 -14.23 -17.06 -25.64
C ASP A 261 -14.14 -17.65 -27.06
N ASN A 262 -13.14 -18.50 -27.30
CA ASN A 262 -13.23 -19.52 -28.34
C ASN A 262 -12.29 -20.69 -28.06
N GLY A 263 -12.90 -21.82 -27.74
CA GLY A 263 -12.20 -23.01 -27.29
C GLY A 263 -11.14 -23.54 -28.25
N THR A 264 -9.95 -23.78 -27.71
CA THR A 264 -9.15 -24.98 -27.99
C THR A 264 -8.22 -25.20 -26.80
N VAL A 265 -8.31 -26.38 -26.17
CA VAL A 265 -7.52 -26.74 -24.98
C VAL A 265 -6.10 -27.12 -25.40
N ALA A 266 -5.09 -26.45 -24.83
CA ALA A 266 -3.68 -26.88 -24.85
C ALA A 266 -3.13 -26.90 -23.40
N PRO A 267 -2.15 -27.76 -23.09
CA PRO A 267 -1.99 -28.32 -21.75
C PRO A 267 -1.29 -27.35 -20.79
N THR A 268 -1.88 -27.19 -19.61
CA THR A 268 -1.35 -26.42 -18.49
C THR A 268 -0.23 -27.20 -17.79
N HIS A 269 0.98 -26.64 -17.76
CA HIS A 269 1.98 -26.96 -16.75
C HIS A 269 2.16 -25.74 -15.84
N ASN A 270 2.11 -25.98 -14.54
CA ASN A 270 2.13 -25.04 -13.40
C ASN A 270 0.74 -24.54 -12.97
N GLY A 271 0.35 -25.00 -11.78
CA GLY A 271 -0.96 -24.84 -11.18
C GLY A 271 -1.24 -23.40 -10.76
N VAL A 272 -1.84 -22.65 -11.67
CA VAL A 272 -2.53 -21.40 -11.36
C VAL A 272 -3.77 -21.76 -10.52
N ILE A 273 -3.72 -21.36 -9.25
CA ILE A 273 -4.88 -21.42 -8.35
C ILE A 273 -5.87 -20.36 -8.84
N LYS A 274 -7.01 -20.82 -9.38
CA LYS A 274 -8.10 -19.97 -9.87
C LYS A 274 -8.72 -19.14 -8.73
N ARG A 275 -9.20 -17.95 -9.13
CA ARG A 275 -10.11 -17.03 -8.44
C ARG A 275 -10.97 -17.67 -7.35
N GLU A 276 -10.49 -17.64 -6.11
CA GLU A 276 -11.35 -17.60 -4.92
C GLU A 276 -10.92 -16.40 -4.09
N ASN A 277 -11.93 -15.67 -3.61
CA ASN A 277 -11.86 -14.38 -2.93
C ASN A 277 -10.52 -14.13 -2.24
N CYS A 278 -9.87 -12.99 -2.54
CA CYS A 278 -8.63 -12.60 -1.86
C CYS A 278 -8.76 -12.81 -0.33
N PHE A 279 -9.95 -12.55 0.25
CA PHE A 279 -10.38 -12.81 1.64
C PHE A 279 -10.23 -14.26 2.17
N THR A 280 -10.40 -15.32 1.37
CA THR A 280 -10.23 -16.71 1.82
C THR A 280 -8.76 -17.11 1.91
N ASN A 281 -7.90 -16.53 1.09
CA ASN A 281 -6.45 -16.71 1.20
C ASN A 281 -5.87 -16.07 2.48
N PHE A 282 -6.58 -15.14 3.12
CA PHE A 282 -6.20 -14.57 4.42
C PHE A 282 -6.30 -15.59 5.57
N ALA A 283 -7.25 -16.54 5.51
CA ALA A 283 -7.40 -17.54 6.56
C ALA A 283 -6.22 -18.54 6.54
N TYR A 284 -5.80 -18.95 5.34
CA TYR A 284 -4.70 -19.89 5.14
C TYR A 284 -3.33 -19.37 5.62
N GLU A 285 -3.07 -18.07 5.51
CA GLU A 285 -1.80 -17.47 5.95
C GLU A 285 -1.74 -17.26 7.48
N ASN A 286 -2.86 -16.87 8.10
CA ASN A 286 -2.96 -16.81 9.56
C ASN A 286 -2.92 -18.21 10.18
N GLU A 287 -3.48 -19.22 9.50
CA GLU A 287 -3.41 -20.62 9.93
C GLU A 287 -1.98 -21.17 9.87
N LYS A 288 -1.18 -20.91 8.84
CA LYS A 288 0.23 -21.40 8.82
C LYS A 288 1.13 -20.77 9.89
N ASN A 289 0.85 -19.54 10.30
CA ASN A 289 1.57 -18.90 11.40
C ASN A 289 1.06 -19.33 12.79
N HIS A 290 -0.11 -19.97 12.88
CA HIS A 290 -0.67 -20.52 14.12
C HIS A 290 -0.62 -22.07 14.22
N ILE A 291 -0.48 -22.79 13.11
CA ILE A 291 -0.38 -24.27 13.04
C ILE A 291 1.07 -24.74 13.25
N SER A 292 1.89 -23.96 13.97
CA SER A 292 3.02 -24.52 14.72
C SER A 292 2.61 -25.06 16.09
N ASP A 293 1.36 -24.84 16.52
CA ASP A 293 0.85 -25.35 17.80
C ASP A 293 -0.56 -25.97 17.66
N SER A 294 -0.61 -27.26 17.97
CA SER A 294 -1.78 -28.12 18.28
C SER A 294 -2.57 -28.78 17.13
N GLU A 295 -2.65 -30.11 17.23
CA GLU A 295 -3.45 -31.03 16.42
C GLU A 295 -4.94 -31.08 16.85
N ASN A 296 -5.78 -31.52 15.89
CA ASN A 296 -7.08 -32.23 15.98
C ASN A 296 -8.39 -31.48 15.61
N GLY A 297 -8.93 -31.83 14.44
CA GLY A 297 -10.24 -32.51 14.32
C GLY A 297 -11.52 -31.69 14.04
N ASN A 298 -12.12 -31.98 12.86
CA ASN A 298 -13.55 -31.86 12.48
C ASN A 298 -14.22 -30.47 12.36
N LEU A 299 -14.49 -30.00 11.13
CA LEU A 299 -15.72 -29.26 10.77
C LEU A 299 -15.83 -29.01 9.25
N GLN A 300 -16.49 -29.93 8.54
CA GLN A 300 -16.81 -29.78 7.11
C GLN A 300 -18.27 -30.16 6.89
N ARG A 301 -19.22 -29.26 7.19
CA ARG A 301 -20.66 -29.41 6.87
C ARG A 301 -21.53 -28.16 7.22
N VAL A 302 -21.33 -26.99 6.61
CA VAL A 302 -22.33 -25.88 6.71
C VAL A 302 -22.55 -25.02 5.45
N PHE A 303 -21.62 -24.92 4.47
CA PHE A 303 -21.70 -23.83 3.47
C PHE A 303 -22.36 -24.16 2.12
N GLY A 304 -23.61 -24.65 2.13
CA GLY A 304 -24.37 -24.94 0.90
C GLY A 304 -25.49 -23.95 0.54
N SER A 305 -25.93 -23.09 1.45
CA SER A 305 -27.27 -22.47 1.32
C SER A 305 -27.29 -20.93 1.16
N THR A 306 -26.15 -20.25 1.21
CA THR A 306 -26.11 -18.78 1.39
C THR A 306 -26.10 -17.98 0.08
N ASN A 307 -25.81 -18.61 -1.07
CA ASN A 307 -25.55 -17.88 -2.33
C ASN A 307 -26.79 -17.37 -3.08
N LYS A 308 -28.01 -17.83 -2.74
CA LYS A 308 -29.23 -17.41 -3.46
C LYS A 308 -29.87 -16.11 -2.95
N ILE A 309 -29.53 -15.66 -1.74
CA ILE A 309 -30.17 -14.50 -1.09
C ILE A 309 -29.49 -13.16 -1.48
N TYR A 310 -28.23 -13.19 -1.94
CA TYR A 310 -27.45 -11.99 -2.24
C TYR A 310 -27.76 -11.34 -3.59
N ALA A 311 -28.39 -12.05 -4.52
CA ALA A 311 -28.68 -11.51 -5.86
C ALA A 311 -29.91 -10.59 -5.87
N GLU A 312 -30.94 -10.87 -5.07
CA GLU A 312 -32.19 -10.09 -5.06
C GLU A 312 -32.08 -8.76 -4.28
N LYS A 313 -31.17 -8.65 -3.30
CA LYS A 313 -30.97 -7.39 -2.53
C LYS A 313 -30.28 -6.28 -3.33
N ARG A 314 -29.53 -6.62 -4.38
CA ARG A 314 -28.69 -5.67 -5.13
C ARG A 314 -29.51 -4.69 -5.99
N ASN A 315 -30.76 -5.01 -6.33
CA ASN A 315 -31.63 -4.12 -7.11
C ASN A 315 -32.40 -3.10 -6.26
N LEU A 316 -32.52 -3.31 -4.94
CA LEU A 316 -33.21 -2.38 -4.02
C LEU A 316 -32.24 -1.32 -3.44
N GLU A 317 -30.94 -1.62 -3.34
CA GLU A 317 -29.90 -0.70 -2.79
C GLU A 317 -29.55 0.48 -3.73
N ASN A 318 -29.85 0.38 -5.03
CA ASN A 318 -29.56 1.45 -6.00
C ASN A 318 -30.58 2.61 -5.94
N GLU A 319 -31.85 2.36 -5.57
CA GLU A 319 -32.85 3.44 -5.45
C GLU A 319 -32.71 4.24 -4.13
N GLU A 320 -32.16 3.63 -3.07
CA GLU A 320 -31.95 4.28 -1.76
C GLU A 320 -30.68 5.16 -1.72
N SER A 321 -29.67 4.81 -2.52
CA SER A 321 -28.40 5.54 -2.59
C SER A 321 -28.50 6.85 -3.39
N GLU A 322 -29.35 6.92 -4.42
CA GLU A 322 -29.61 8.18 -5.16
C GLU A 322 -30.31 9.23 -4.28
N LYS A 323 -31.23 8.82 -3.40
CA LYS A 323 -31.92 9.71 -2.45
C LYS A 323 -30.98 10.31 -1.39
N GLN A 324 -30.02 9.52 -0.90
CA GLN A 324 -29.05 9.99 0.10
C GLN A 324 -28.07 11.03 -0.46
N ILE A 325 -27.77 10.98 -1.76
CA ILE A 325 -26.92 11.96 -2.43
C ILE A 325 -27.69 13.27 -2.66
N GLU A 326 -28.98 13.23 -3.00
CA GLU A 326 -29.82 14.43 -3.09
C GLU A 326 -29.97 15.17 -1.76
N ASP A 327 -30.10 14.45 -0.63
CA ASP A 327 -30.20 15.07 0.70
C ASP A 327 -28.90 15.76 1.14
N ILE A 328 -27.74 15.21 0.76
CA ILE A 328 -26.42 15.83 1.02
C ILE A 328 -26.22 17.08 0.14
N MET A 329 -26.73 17.07 -1.10
CA MET A 329 -26.65 18.25 -1.98
C MET A 329 -27.67 19.34 -1.62
N ALA A 330 -28.84 18.99 -1.08
CA ALA A 330 -29.86 19.95 -0.64
C ALA A 330 -29.40 20.78 0.57
N PHE A 331 -28.58 20.21 1.46
CA PHE A 331 -28.02 20.91 2.62
C PHE A 331 -27.05 22.05 2.22
N ASN A 332 -26.38 21.94 1.07
CA ASN A 332 -25.43 22.95 0.58
C ASN A 332 -26.07 24.12 -0.19
N LYS A 333 -27.38 24.08 -0.50
CA LYS A 333 -28.09 25.19 -1.18
C LYS A 333 -28.79 26.16 -0.23
N GLY A 334 -28.66 25.96 1.08
CA GLY A 334 -29.37 26.72 2.10
C GLY A 334 -28.48 27.42 3.11
N PHE A 335 -27.35 28.03 2.70
CA PHE A 335 -26.62 29.04 3.48
C PHE A 335 -25.86 30.00 2.57
#